data_AF-A0A6V8IKT0-F1
#
_entry.id   AF-A0A6V8IKT0-F1
#
_cell.length_a   1.000
_cell.length_b   1.000
_cell.length_c   1.000
_cell.angle_alpha   90.00
_cell.angle_beta   90.00
_cell.angle_gamma   90.00
#
_symmetry.space_group_name_H-M   'P 1'
#
loop_
_entity.id
_entity.type
_entity.pdbx_description
1 polymer ?
#
loop_
_entity_poly.entity_id
_entity_poly.type
_entity_poly.pdbx_seq_one_letter_code
_entity_poly.pdbx_strand_id
1 'polypeptide(L)'
;MPNVTLFISQDKMPSEETLTTLTQECTALCTDLLGAALDKVHIIYVAVRHGRGHPVFAEIQFRLEVFRTASVMEKFMEEIGDSIKRNTDLSARIRCFGYPTENIHARN
;
A
#
# COMPACT_ATOMS: atom_id res chain seq x y z
N MET A 1 8.00 -5.56 7.20
CA MET A 1 6.62 -6.00 7.46
C MET A 1 5.62 -4.90 7.06
N PRO A 2 5.64 -4.39 5.81
CA PRO A 2 4.56 -3.54 5.34
C PRO A 2 3.35 -4.38 4.93
N ASN A 3 2.19 -4.02 5.44
CA ASN A 3 0.89 -4.46 4.95
C ASN A 3 0.29 -3.31 4.14
N VAL A 4 0.07 -3.52 2.86
CA VAL A 4 -0.60 -2.58 1.97
C VAL A 4 -2.00 -3.12 1.68
N THR A 5 -3.02 -2.44 2.18
CA THR A 5 -4.42 -2.78 1.88
C THR A 5 -5.04 -1.70 1.01
N LEU A 6 -5.48 -2.11 -0.17
CA LEU A 6 -6.15 -1.24 -1.14
C LEU A 6 -7.64 -1.56 -1.11
N PHE A 7 -8.39 -0.69 -0.45
CA PHE A 7 -9.84 -0.70 -0.46
C PHE A 7 -10.32 0.02 -1.71
N ILE A 8 -10.89 -0.72 -2.66
CA ILE A 8 -11.30 -0.21 -3.97
C ILE A 8 -12.82 -0.33 -4.07
N SER A 9 -13.47 0.73 -4.56
CA SER A 9 -14.91 0.70 -4.86
C SER A 9 -15.25 -0.54 -5.68
N GLN A 10 -16.22 -1.34 -5.23
CA GLN A 10 -16.57 -2.61 -5.85
C GLN A 10 -16.82 -2.49 -7.35
N ASP A 11 -17.53 -1.44 -7.77
CA ASP A 11 -17.86 -1.18 -9.19
C ASP A 11 -16.68 -0.68 -10.03
N LYS A 12 -15.52 -0.45 -9.40
CA LYS A 12 -14.30 0.06 -10.04
C LYS A 12 -13.08 -0.83 -9.76
N MET A 13 -13.30 -2.05 -9.26
CA MET A 13 -12.23 -3.02 -9.10
C MET A 13 -11.63 -3.35 -10.47
N PRO A 14 -10.30 -3.22 -10.66
CA PRO A 14 -9.68 -3.52 -11.94
C PRO A 14 -9.61 -5.03 -12.20
N SER A 15 -9.17 -5.42 -13.41
CA SER A 15 -8.98 -6.82 -13.79
C SER A 15 -7.88 -7.50 -12.97
N GLU A 16 -7.87 -8.83 -12.95
CA GLU A 16 -6.81 -9.60 -12.28
C GLU A 16 -5.42 -9.32 -12.84
N GLU A 17 -5.29 -9.07 -14.15
CA GLU A 17 -4.02 -8.71 -14.79
C GLU A 17 -3.49 -7.38 -14.23
N THR A 18 -4.35 -6.36 -14.18
CA THR A 18 -4.00 -5.07 -13.58
C THR A 18 -3.67 -5.20 -12.10
N LEU A 19 -4.41 -6.00 -11.34
CA LEU A 19 -4.11 -6.27 -9.94
C LEU A 19 -2.76 -6.97 -9.76
N THR A 20 -2.39 -7.88 -10.68
CA THR A 20 -1.09 -8.55 -10.66
C THR A 20 0.04 -7.56 -10.90
N THR A 21 -0.09 -6.68 -11.89
CA THR A 21 0.89 -5.61 -12.16
C THR A 21 1.02 -4.67 -10.95
N LEU A 22 -0.10 -4.20 -10.42
CA LEU A 22 -0.11 -3.33 -9.24
C LEU A 22 0.49 -4.02 -8.00
N THR A 23 0.31 -5.34 -7.86
CA THR A 23 0.92 -6.13 -6.79
C THR A 23 2.44 -6.12 -6.91
N GLN A 24 2.97 -6.31 -8.12
CA GLN A 24 4.41 -6.29 -8.38
C GLN A 24 5.01 -4.90 -8.11
N GLU A 25 4.36 -3.84 -8.59
CA GLU A 25 4.78 -2.46 -8.31
C GLU A 25 4.76 -2.14 -6.81
N CYS A 26 3.67 -2.45 -6.10
CA CYS A 26 3.57 -2.23 -4.65
C CYS A 26 4.61 -3.04 -3.88
N THR A 27 4.92 -4.26 -4.34
CA THR A 27 5.96 -5.10 -3.76
C THR A 27 7.33 -4.46 -3.92
N ALA A 28 7.68 -4.00 -5.12
CA ALA A 28 8.94 -3.32 -5.39
C ALA A 28 9.10 -2.05 -4.55
N LEU A 29 8.05 -1.23 -4.43
CA LEU A 29 8.09 -0.05 -3.56
C LEU A 29 8.33 -0.43 -2.09
N CYS A 30 7.74 -1.52 -1.61
CA CYS A 30 7.96 -2.02 -0.26
C CYS A 30 9.39 -2.55 -0.05
N THR A 31 9.96 -3.29 -1.00
CA THR A 31 11.31 -3.85 -0.88
C THR A 31 12.38 -2.79 -1.08
N ASP A 32 12.23 -1.94 -2.09
CA ASP A 32 13.30 -1.09 -2.60
C ASP A 32 13.34 0.26 -1.89
N LEU A 33 12.17 0.85 -1.59
CA LEU A 33 12.10 2.11 -0.85
C LEU A 33 11.97 1.89 0.65
N LEU A 34 11.08 0.99 1.07
CA LEU A 34 10.87 0.73 2.50
C LEU A 34 11.84 -0.30 3.08
N GLY A 35 12.76 -0.88 2.30
CA GLY A 35 13.72 -1.86 2.78
C GLY A 35 13.07 -3.07 3.44
N ALA A 36 11.90 -3.50 2.96
CA ALA A 36 11.21 -4.66 3.48
C ALA A 36 11.82 -5.95 2.92
N ALA A 37 11.94 -6.99 3.75
CA ALA A 37 12.14 -8.34 3.25
C ALA A 37 10.89 -8.80 2.49
N LEU A 38 11.08 -9.44 1.34
CA LEU A 38 10.00 -9.85 0.43
C LEU A 38 8.96 -10.75 1.12
N ASP A 39 9.41 -11.71 1.93
CA ASP A 39 8.55 -12.63 2.69
C ASP A 39 7.71 -11.93 3.77
N LYS A 40 8.00 -10.65 4.04
CA LYS A 40 7.30 -9.81 5.02
C LYS A 40 6.42 -8.74 4.37
N VAL A 41 6.28 -8.73 3.05
CA VAL A 41 5.37 -7.83 2.33
C VAL A 41 4.02 -8.52 2.17
N HIS A 42 2.94 -7.81 2.49
CA HIS A 42 1.58 -8.30 2.26
C HIS A 42 0.79 -7.24 1.48
N ILE A 43 0.31 -7.61 0.29
CA ILE A 43 -0.54 -6.78 -0.55
C ILE A 43 -1.95 -7.38 -0.57
N ILE A 44 -2.96 -6.58 -0.23
CA ILE A 44 -4.35 -7.01 -0.07
C ILE A 44 -5.26 -6.08 -0.86
N TYR A 45 -6.21 -6.65 -1.59
CA TYR A 45 -7.27 -5.90 -2.28
C TYR A 45 -8.62 -6.22 -1.65
N VAL A 46 -9.39 -5.19 -1.34
CA VAL A 46 -10.72 -5.33 -0.75
C VAL A 46 -11.72 -4.56 -1.58
N ALA A 47 -12.67 -5.26 -2.19
CA ALA A 47 -13.82 -4.62 -2.82
C ALA A 47 -14.74 -4.06 -1.74
N VAL A 48 -15.05 -2.76 -1.80
CA VAL A 48 -15.87 -2.09 -0.80
C VAL A 48 -16.98 -1.26 -1.42
N ARG A 49 -18.08 -1.11 -0.68
CA ARG A 49 -19.11 -0.11 -0.96
C ARG A 49 -18.77 1.18 -0.21
N HIS A 50 -18.23 2.18 -0.91
CA HIS A 50 -17.95 3.47 -0.29
C HIS A 50 -19.24 4.28 -0.05
N GLY A 51 -19.32 4.94 1.11
CA GLY A 51 -20.33 5.97 1.36
C GLY A 51 -19.91 7.36 0.85
N ARG A 52 -18.66 7.78 1.15
CA ARG A 52 -18.06 9.05 0.74
C ARG A 52 -16.54 8.94 0.66
N GLY A 53 -15.91 9.70 -0.24
CA GLY A 53 -14.45 9.83 -0.32
C GLY A 53 -13.91 9.49 -1.69
N HIS A 54 -12.62 9.17 -1.74
CA HIS A 54 -11.97 8.69 -2.95
C HIS A 54 -12.40 7.25 -3.28
N PRO A 55 -12.42 6.86 -4.57
CA PRO A 55 -12.77 5.50 -5.00
C PRO A 55 -11.73 4.44 -4.62
N VAL A 56 -10.54 4.87 -4.19
CA VAL A 56 -9.52 4.02 -3.57
C VAL A 56 -9.11 4.62 -2.24
N PHE A 57 -9.07 3.79 -1.20
CA PHE A 57 -8.40 4.09 0.06
C PHE A 57 -7.24 3.10 0.24
N ALA A 58 -6.03 3.63 0.31
CA ALA A 58 -4.82 2.85 0.53
C ALA A 58 -4.38 3.00 1.98
N GLU A 59 -4.43 1.91 2.72
CA GLU A 59 -3.91 1.83 4.08
C GLU A 59 -2.61 1.04 4.09
N ILE A 60 -1.55 1.68 4.57
CA ILE A 60 -0.23 1.07 4.67
C ILE A 60 0.16 1.04 6.14
N GLN A 61 0.31 -0.15 6.69
CA GLN A 61 0.78 -0.35 8.05
C GLN A 61 2.18 -0.94 8.01
N PHE A 62 3.12 -0.38 8.79
CA PHE A 62 4.51 -0.82 8.74
C PHE A 62 5.20 -0.61 10.08
N ARG A 63 6.32 -1.31 10.27
CA ARG A 63 7.21 -1.12 11.42
C ARG A 63 8.08 0.12 11.21
N LEU A 64 8.25 0.93 12.23
CA LEU A 64 9.22 2.03 12.19
C LEU A 64 10.64 1.47 12.14
N GLU A 65 11.47 2.06 11.30
CA GLU A 65 12.88 1.73 11.16
C GLU A 65 13.67 3.01 10.94
N VAL A 66 14.92 3.05 11.38
CA VAL A 66 15.77 4.25 11.28
C VAL A 66 15.96 4.75 9.84
N PHE A 67 15.90 3.83 8.87
CA PHE A 67 16.06 4.11 7.45
C PHE A 67 14.73 4.47 6.74
N ARG A 68 13.57 4.31 7.41
CA ARG A 68 12.26 4.76 6.89
C ARG A 68 11.98 6.19 7.33
N THR A 69 12.83 7.10 6.87
CA THR A 69 12.74 8.53 7.21
C THR A 69 11.46 9.17 6.66
N ALA A 70 11.14 10.38 7.13
CA ALA A 70 10.00 11.13 6.60
C ALA A 70 10.07 11.33 5.08
N SER A 71 11.26 11.61 4.53
CA SER A 71 11.45 11.77 3.08
C SER A 71 11.29 10.47 2.30
N VAL A 72 11.74 9.33 2.85
CA VAL A 72 11.49 8.01 2.26
C VAL A 72 10.00 7.70 2.24
N MET A 73 9.28 8.02 3.33
CA MET A 73 7.84 7.82 3.40
C MET A 73 7.06 8.74 2.46
N GLU A 74 7.48 9.99 2.31
CA GLU A 74 6.89 10.93 1.36
C GLU A 74 7.03 10.41 -0.08
N LYS A 75 8.24 10.01 -0.48
CA LYS A 75 8.47 9.38 -1.78
C LYS A 75 7.65 8.12 -1.98
N PHE A 76 7.59 7.25 -0.97
CA PHE A 76 6.76 6.03 -1.05
C PHE A 76 5.27 6.35 -1.26
N MET A 77 4.74 7.38 -0.59
CA MET A 77 3.35 7.80 -0.75
C MET A 77 3.06 8.40 -2.14
N GLU A 78 4.01 9.14 -2.71
CA GLU A 78 3.92 9.64 -4.08
C GLU A 78 3.89 8.49 -5.09
N GLU A 79 4.90 7.62 -5.04
CA GLU A 79 5.08 6.53 -6.00
C GLU A 79 3.95 5.49 -5.95
N ILE A 80 3.44 5.16 -4.75
CA ILE A 80 2.29 4.25 -4.63
C ILE A 80 1.01 4.90 -5.16
N GLY A 81 0.85 6.22 -4.96
CA GLY A 81 -0.25 6.98 -5.53
C GLY A 81 -0.23 6.97 -7.05
N ASP A 82 0.95 7.18 -7.64
CA ASP A 82 1.16 7.13 -9.08
C ASP A 82 0.96 5.72 -9.65
N SER A 83 1.42 4.69 -8.95
CA SER A 83 1.20 3.29 -9.33
C SER A 83 -0.29 2.95 -9.37
N ILE A 84 -1.05 3.33 -8.33
CA ILE A 84 -2.52 3.16 -8.32
C ILE A 84 -3.14 3.94 -9.48
N LYS A 85 -2.75 5.20 -9.66
CA LYS A 85 -3.33 6.06 -10.70
C LYS A 85 -3.08 5.52 -12.11
N ARG A 86 -1.85 5.06 -12.41
CA ARG A 86 -1.52 4.46 -13.71
C ARG A 86 -2.27 3.18 -13.98
N ASN A 87 -2.42 2.32 -12.98
CA ASN A 87 -2.99 0.99 -13.16
C ASN A 87 -4.53 1.03 -13.18
N THR A 88 -5.16 1.94 -12.44
CA THR A 88 -6.63 1.93 -12.27
C THR A 88 -7.34 3.18 -12.78
N ASP A 89 -6.61 4.21 -13.21
CA ASP A 89 -7.12 5.55 -13.50
C ASP A 89 -7.82 6.25 -12.32
N LEU A 90 -7.66 5.73 -11.10
CA LEU A 90 -8.30 6.25 -9.89
C LEU A 90 -7.32 7.04 -9.03
N SER A 91 -7.81 8.09 -8.38
CA SER A 91 -7.05 8.75 -7.31
C SER A 91 -7.30 8.05 -5.98
N ALA A 92 -6.24 7.80 -5.22
CA ALA A 92 -6.31 7.19 -3.91
C ALA A 92 -6.21 8.21 -2.77
N ARG A 93 -6.93 7.95 -1.67
CA ARG A 93 -6.59 8.52 -0.37
C ARG A 93 -5.60 7.58 0.30
N ILE A 94 -4.38 8.04 0.54
CA ILE A 94 -3.31 7.23 1.16
C ILE A 94 -3.16 7.60 2.62
N ARG A 95 -3.03 6.61 3.49
CA ARG A 95 -2.63 6.77 4.89
C ARG A 95 -1.61 5.71 5.27
N CYS A 96 -0.50 6.16 5.83
CA CYS A 96 0.57 5.31 6.32
C CYS A 96 0.61 5.36 7.85
N PHE A 97 0.68 4.19 8.48
CA PHE A 97 0.71 4.02 9.93
C PHE A 97 1.99 3.26 10.31
N GLY A 98 2.94 4.00 10.86
CA GLY A 98 4.19 3.45 11.39
C GLY A 98 4.04 3.11 12.87
N TYR A 99 4.41 1.90 13.26
CA TYR A 99 4.38 1.48 14.66
C TYR A 99 5.79 1.10 15.14
N PRO A 100 6.17 1.46 16.38
CA PRO A 100 7.39 0.94 17.01
C PRO A 100 7.42 -0.59 17.01
N THR A 101 8.62 -1.16 17.01
CA THR A 101 8.83 -2.62 16.97
C THR A 101 8.09 -3.34 18.09
N GLU A 102 8.08 -2.75 19.28
CA GLU A 102 7.43 -3.24 20.49
C GLU A 102 5.90 -3.28 20.39
N ASN A 103 5.29 -2.53 19.46
CA ASN A 103 3.84 -2.42 19.32
C ASN A 103 3.27 -3.31 18.21
N ILE A 104 4.12 -3.90 17.35
CA ILE A 104 3.68 -4.85 16.33
C ILE A 104 3.98 -6.27 16.81
N HIS A 105 2.95 -6.93 17.31
CA HIS A 105 2.96 -8.37 17.56
C HIS A 105 2.41 -9.09 16.33
N ALA A 106 3.28 -9.77 15.60
CA ALA A 106 2.91 -10.56 14.44
C ALA A 106 3.48 -11.98 14.59
N ARG A 107 2.69 -12.97 14.20
CA ARG A 107 3.09 -14.37 14.13
C ARG A 107 2.56 -14.91 12.82
N ASN A 108 3.45 -15.17 11.88
CA ASN A 108 3.29 -15.94 10.65
C ASN A 108 4.69 -16.26 10.11
#